data_AF-A0A2H0RD12-F1
#
_entry.id   AF-A0A2H0RD12-F1
#
_cell.length_a   1.000
_cell.length_b   1.000
_cell.length_c   1.000
_cell.angle_alpha   90.00
_cell.angle_beta   90.00
_cell.angle_gamma   90.00
#
_symmetry.space_group_name_H-M   'P 1'
#
loop_
_entity.id
_entity.type
_entity.pdbx_description
1 polymer ?
#
loop_
_entity_poly.entity_id
_entity_poly.type
_entity_poly.pdbx_seq_one_letter_code
_entity_poly.pdbx_strand_id
1 'polypeptide(L)' 'MNTTKQCYFCNNNVKHVDYKDVDALKKFMNPYARMLGKRKTSVCSLHQRKLAMAIKRARFMALVPFVAR' A
#
# COMPACT_ATOMS: atom_id res chain seq x y z
N MET A 1 23.76 2.87 -5.65
CA MET A 1 22.50 2.19 -5.24
C MET A 1 21.49 2.28 -6.39
N ASN A 2 21.59 1.40 -7.38
CA ASN A 2 20.68 1.41 -8.53
C ASN A 2 19.36 0.73 -8.15
N THR A 3 18.30 1.51 -7.95
CA THR A 3 16.94 1.00 -7.80
C THR A 3 16.09 1.50 -8.95
N THR A 4 16.30 0.93 -10.13
CA THR A 4 15.43 1.06 -11.31
C THR A 4 14.10 0.30 -11.13
N LYS A 5 13.59 0.18 -9.89
CA LYS A 5 12.26 -0.38 -9.66
C LYS A 5 11.25 0.76 -9.71
N GLN A 6 10.53 0.79 -10.82
CA GLN A 6 9.50 1.79 -11.10
C GLN A 6 8.31 1.62 -10.15
N CYS A 7 7.74 2.72 -9.70
CA CYS A 7 6.60 2.69 -8.77
C CYS A 7 5.40 2.02 -9.43
N TYR A 8 4.85 0.99 -8.78
CA TYR A 8 3.65 0.26 -9.23
C TYR A 8 2.50 1.20 -9.63
N PHE A 9 2.14 2.15 -8.77
CA PHE A 9 1.03 3.08 -9.04
C PHE A 9 1.34 4.03 -10.20
N CYS A 10 2.58 4.49 -10.34
CA CYS A 10 2.98 5.32 -11.49
C CYS A 10 2.89 4.54 -12.80
N ASN A 11 3.38 3.30 -12.81
CA ASN A 11 3.40 2.47 -14.02
C ASN A 11 1.99 2.06 -14.47
N ASN A 12 1.11 1.81 -13.50
CA ASN A 12 -0.28 1.42 -13.76
C ASN A 12 -1.21 2.64 -13.92
N ASN A 13 -0.65 3.87 -14.00
CA ASN A 13 -1.37 5.13 -14.13
C ASN A 13 -2.50 5.34 -13.09
N VAL A 14 -2.28 4.80 -11.88
CA VAL A 14 -3.26 4.85 -10.79
C VAL A 14 -3.20 6.22 -10.12
N LYS A 15 -4.20 7.06 -10.39
CA LYS A 15 -4.27 8.44 -9.86
C LYS A 15 -4.70 8.48 -8.38
N HIS A 16 -5.58 7.57 -7.99
CA HIS A 16 -6.17 7.48 -6.66
C HIS A 16 -5.98 6.07 -6.07
N VAL A 17 -5.61 6.01 -4.79
CA VAL A 17 -5.50 4.75 -4.04
C VAL A 17 -6.69 4.71 -3.09
N ASP A 18 -7.74 3.98 -3.46
CA ASP A 18 -8.96 3.88 -2.64
C ASP A 18 -8.74 2.90 -1.47
N TYR A 19 -9.35 3.19 -0.34
CA TYR A 19 -9.36 2.30 0.82
C TYR A 19 -10.30 1.09 0.61
N LYS A 20 -11.22 1.19 -0.35
CA LYS A 20 -12.16 0.11 -0.72
C LYS A 20 -11.50 -0.99 -1.55
N ASP A 21 -10.37 -0.70 -2.20
CA ASP A 21 -9.65 -1.65 -3.06
C ASP A 21 -8.77 -2.60 -2.23
N VAL A 22 -9.41 -3.41 -1.38
CA VAL A 22 -8.75 -4.25 -0.38
C VAL A 22 -7.67 -5.16 -0.97
N ASP A 23 -7.92 -5.73 -2.14
CA ASP A 23 -6.96 -6.64 -2.81
C ASP A 23 -5.71 -5.90 -3.30
N ALA A 24 -5.85 -4.63 -3.71
CA ALA A 24 -4.70 -3.79 -4.03
C ALA A 24 -3.91 -3.45 -2.75
N LEU A 25 -4.59 -3.13 -1.65
CA LEU A 25 -3.95 -2.80 -0.38
C LEU A 25 -3.20 -4.00 0.23
N LYS A 26 -3.76 -5.21 0.14
CA LYS A 26 -3.15 -6.47 0.63
C LYS A 26 -1.79 -6.75 0.02
N LYS A 27 -1.56 -6.39 -1.26
CA LYS A 27 -0.24 -6.52 -1.92
C LYS A 27 0.87 -5.71 -1.23
N PHE A 28 0.51 -4.68 -0.48
CA PHE A 28 1.44 -3.82 0.25
C PHE A 28 1.47 -4.09 1.76
N MET A 29 0.89 -5.21 2.20
CA MET A 29 0.97 -5.68 3.57
C MET A 29 1.73 -7.00 3.64
N ASN A 30 2.33 -7.27 4.79
CA ASN A 30 2.89 -8.58 5.08
C ASN A 30 1.77 -9.54 5.58
N PRO A 31 2.07 -10.84 5.75
CA PRO A 31 1.08 -11.81 6.25
C PRO A 31 0.47 -11.42 7.60
N TYR A 32 1.22 -10.72 8.45
CA TYR A 32 0.75 -10.20 9.75
C TYR A 32 -0.08 -8.90 9.64
N ALA A 33 -0.51 -8.53 8.44
CA ALA A 33 -1.25 -7.30 8.12
C ALA A 33 -0.51 -5.98 8.44
N ARG A 34 0.81 -6.01 8.65
CA ARG A 34 1.64 -4.80 8.80
C ARG A 34 1.98 -4.22 7.42
N MET A 35 1.99 -2.89 7.31
CA MET A 35 2.34 -2.21 6.07
C MET A 35 3.81 -2.44 5.70
N LEU A 36 4.06 -2.78 4.44
CA LEU A 36 5.42 -2.90 3.91
C LEU A 36 6.05 -1.52 3.72
N GLY A 37 7.32 -1.40 4.09
CA GLY A 37 8.08 -0.17 3.89
C GLY A 37 8.47 0.07 2.43
N LYS A 38 8.81 1.32 2.11
CA LYS A 38 9.18 1.79 0.76
C LYS A 38 10.23 0.90 0.06
N ARG A 39 11.23 0.40 0.79
CA ARG A 39 12.30 -0.45 0.22
C ARG A 39 11.77 -1.77 -0.34
N LYS A 40 10.70 -2.32 0.26
CA LYS A 40 10.08 -3.58 -0.17
C LYS A 40 9.03 -3.34 -1.25
N THR A 41 8.27 -2.25 -1.16
CA THR A 41 7.17 -1.95 -2.10
C THR A 41 7.62 -1.26 -3.39
N SER A 42 8.81 -0.63 -3.40
CA SER A 42 9.29 0.24 -4.49
C SER A 42 8.32 1.35 -4.89
N VAL A 43 7.42 1.75 -3.99
CA VAL A 43 6.45 2.82 -4.23
C VAL A 43 7.11 4.19 -4.04
N CYS A 44 6.79 5.18 -4.88
CA CYS A 44 7.31 6.53 -4.73
C CYS A 44 6.79 7.19 -3.43
N SER A 45 7.50 8.17 -2.89
CA SER A 45 7.13 8.77 -1.59
C SER A 45 5.72 9.36 -1.58
N LEU A 46 5.24 9.88 -2.72
CA LEU A 46 3.90 10.44 -2.86
C LEU A 46 2.82 9.34 -2.76
N HIS A 47 2.96 8.27 -3.53
CA HIS A 47 2.03 7.15 -3.49
C HIS A 47 2.10 6.38 -2.17
N GLN A 48 3.26 6.31 -1.52
CA GLN A 48 3.40 5.67 -0.20
C GLN A 48 2.56 6.39 0.87
N ARG A 49 2.49 7.74 0.83
CA ARG A 49 1.64 8.52 1.73
C ARG A 49 0.15 8.27 1.47
N LYS A 50 -0.26 8.27 0.19
CA LYS A 50 -1.65 7.95 -0.21
C LYS A 50 -2.05 6.54 0.22
N LEU A 51 -1.20 5.57 -0.06
CA LEU A 51 -1.37 4.17 0.35
C LEU A 51 -1.50 4.02 1.87
N ALA A 52 -0.63 4.67 2.64
CA ALA A 52 -0.71 4.62 4.11
C ALA A 52 -2.03 5.21 4.63
N MET A 53 -2.54 6.28 4.02
CA MET A 53 -3.84 6.86 4.36
C MET A 53 -4.98 5.91 4.01
N ALA A 54 -4.95 5.30 2.83
CA ALA A 54 -5.93 4.32 2.39
C ALA A 54 -5.97 3.09 3.33
N ILE A 55 -4.82 2.52 3.67
CA ILE A 55 -4.74 1.37 4.59
C ILE A 55 -5.28 1.75 5.98
N LYS A 56 -4.94 2.93 6.51
CA LYS A 56 -5.49 3.39 7.80
C LYS A 56 -7.01 3.49 7.76
N ARG A 57 -7.58 4.08 6.71
CA ARG A 57 -9.04 4.16 6.52
C ARG A 57 -9.68 2.78 6.40
N ALA A 58 -9.09 1.88 5.61
CA ALA A 58 -9.57 0.51 5.46
C ALA A 58 -9.59 -0.24 6.81
N ARG A 59 -8.60 -0.01 7.67
CA ARG A 59 -8.57 -0.57 9.04
C ARG A 59 -9.68 -0.03 9.93
N PHE A 60 -9.94 1.28 9.89
CA PHE A 60 -11.07 1.87 10.64
C PHE A 60 -12.43 1.34 10.17
N MET A 61 -12.56 1.02 8.89
CA MET A 61 -13.76 0.44 8.29
C MET A 61 -13.84 -1.09 8.39
N ALA A 62 -12.93 -1.72 9.15
CA ALA A 62 -12.82 -3.17 9.31
C ALA A 62 -12.64 -3.98 7.99
N LEU A 63 -12.24 -3.32 6.89
CA LEU A 63 -11.99 -3.98 5.60
C LEU A 63 -10.66 -4.75 5.59
N VAL A 64 -9.71 -4.32 6.41
CA VAL A 64 -8.43 -5.01 6.64
C VAL A 64 -8.08 -4.99 8.12
N PRO A 65 -7.43 -6.04 8.66
CA PRO A 65 -7.11 -6.09 10.07
C PRO A 65 -5.92 -5.19 10.43
N PHE A 66 -5.84 -4.79 11.70
CA PHE A 66 -4.66 -4.13 12.26
C PHE A 66 -3.49 -5.10 12.44
N VAL A 67 -3.81 -6.34 12.85
CA VAL A 67 -2.88 -7.45 13.07
C VAL A 67 -3.59 -8.73 12.61
N ALA A 68 -2.91 -9.53 11.79
CA ALA A 68 -3.33 -10.89 11.48
C ALA A 68 -2.49 -11.87 12.32
N ARG A 69 -3.15 -12.93 12.80
CA ARG A 69 -2.54 -14.01 13.58
C ARG A 69 -1.96 -15.07 12.65
#